data_AF-A0A528A4J1-F1
#
_entry.id   AF-A0A528A4J1-F1
#
_cell.length_a   1.000
_cell.length_b   1.000
_cell.length_c   1.000
_cell.angle_alpha   90.00
_cell.angle_beta   90.00
_cell.angle_gamma   90.00
#
_symmetry.space_group_name_H-M   'P 1'
#
loop_
_entity.id
_entity.type
_entity.pdbx_description
1 polymer ?
#
loop_
_entity_poly.entity_id
_entity_poly.type
_entity_poly.pdbx_seq_one_letter_code
_entity_poly.pdbx_strand_id
1 'polypeptide(L)'
;MRLLLSKTCLAKTCLAKTGLVILALPLLASVARADDCANTQDQATMNECAGKSFTEADKKLNHAYRQIEGRLKDDAATKKLLVGAQRAWVAFRDAECAFQGGPPDMAGSMYPMVIAGCKESLTNNRLKDFQGYLDCQEGDTSCPVPTAP
;
A
#
# COMPACT_ATOMS: atom_id res chain seq x y z
N MET A 1 -39.14 6.64 -23.34
CA MET A 1 -40.06 7.69 -22.83
C MET A 1 -39.35 8.36 -21.65
N ARG A 2 -38.65 9.49 -21.73
CA ARG A 2 -38.85 10.75 -22.47
C ARG A 2 -37.65 11.10 -23.39
N LEU A 3 -37.99 11.84 -24.44
CA LEU A 3 -37.14 12.32 -25.51
C LEU A 3 -36.27 13.53 -25.11
N LEU A 4 -35.07 13.54 -25.69
CA LEU A 4 -34.36 14.64 -26.38
C LEU A 4 -34.74 16.09 -26.03
N LEU A 5 -33.70 16.90 -25.76
CA LEU A 5 -33.56 18.25 -26.33
C LEU A 5 -32.06 18.62 -26.38
N SER A 6 -31.45 18.30 -27.51
CA SER A 6 -30.30 19.01 -28.05
C SER A 6 -30.75 20.42 -28.44
N LYS A 7 -29.95 21.44 -28.10
CA LYS A 7 -29.84 22.72 -28.82
C LYS A 7 -28.54 23.40 -28.40
N THR A 8 -27.54 23.22 -29.24
CA THR A 8 -26.44 24.14 -29.42
C THR A 8 -26.97 25.55 -29.68
N CYS A 9 -26.36 26.56 -29.06
CA CYS A 9 -26.51 27.93 -29.51
C CYS A 9 -25.12 28.58 -29.61
N LEU A 10 -24.88 29.14 -30.79
CA LEU A 10 -23.64 29.72 -31.27
C LEU A 10 -23.18 30.93 -30.45
N ALA A 11 -21.85 31.01 -30.35
CA ALA A 11 -20.99 32.19 -30.45
C ALA A 11 -21.63 33.58 -30.32
N LYS A 12 -21.14 34.35 -29.35
CA LYS A 12 -20.73 35.75 -29.53
C LYS A 12 -19.76 36.18 -28.44
N THR A 13 -18.61 36.64 -28.89
CA THR A 13 -17.54 37.29 -28.13
C THR A 13 -18.03 38.58 -27.48
N CYS A 14 -17.78 38.73 -26.18
CA CYS A 14 -17.69 40.04 -25.54
C CYS A 14 -16.27 40.18 -24.97
N LEU A 15 -15.43 40.95 -25.66
CA LEU A 15 -14.20 41.49 -25.08
C LEU A 15 -14.60 42.47 -23.97
N ALA A 16 -14.25 42.16 -22.73
CA ALA A 16 -14.13 43.15 -21.67
C ALA A 16 -12.71 43.08 -21.13
N LYS A 17 -11.93 44.13 -21.41
CA LYS A 17 -10.63 44.39 -20.78
C LYS A 17 -10.88 44.75 -19.31
N THR A 18 -10.58 43.84 -18.39
CA THR A 18 -10.48 44.14 -16.96
C THR A 18 -9.40 43.27 -16.33
N GLY A 19 -8.34 43.94 -15.88
CA GLY A 19 -7.35 43.54 -14.86
C GLY A 19 -6.96 42.06 -14.76
N LEU A 20 -5.73 41.75 -15.20
CA LEU A 20 -5.03 40.54 -14.78
C LEU A 20 -4.74 40.63 -13.27
N VAL A 21 -5.68 40.14 -12.44
CA VAL A 21 -5.41 39.87 -11.03
C VAL A 21 -4.64 38.57 -10.95
N ILE A 22 -3.32 38.68 -10.79
CA ILE A 22 -2.44 37.55 -10.50
C ILE A 22 -2.76 37.12 -9.06
N LEU A 23 -3.62 36.12 -8.91
CA LEU A 23 -3.83 35.44 -7.64
C LEU A 23 -2.55 34.62 -7.36
N ALA A 24 -1.62 35.19 -6.61
CA ALA A 24 -0.45 34.48 -6.13
C ALA A 24 -0.91 33.37 -5.17
N LEU A 25 -1.01 32.14 -5.65
CA LEU A 25 -1.16 30.97 -4.78
C LEU A 25 0.10 30.87 -3.91
N PRO A 26 0.01 30.94 -2.57
CA PRO A 26 1.14 30.61 -1.73
C PRO A 26 1.45 29.11 -1.95
N LEU A 27 2.59 28.81 -2.56
CA LEU A 27 3.15 27.47 -2.49
C LEU A 27 3.46 27.17 -1.03
N LEU A 28 2.58 26.43 -0.36
CA LEU A 28 2.91 25.74 0.86
C LEU A 28 3.94 24.67 0.50
N ALA A 29 5.22 25.02 0.58
CA ALA A 29 6.31 24.07 0.49
C ALA A 29 6.22 23.14 1.71
N SER A 30 5.63 21.96 1.52
CA SER A 30 5.71 20.87 2.48
C SER A 30 7.18 20.45 2.58
N VAL A 31 7.85 20.85 3.66
CA VAL A 31 9.19 20.37 3.98
C VAL A 31 9.08 18.89 4.31
N ALA A 32 9.35 18.03 3.33
CA ALA A 32 9.48 16.61 3.53
C ALA A 32 10.72 16.35 4.42
N ARG A 33 10.52 16.11 5.71
CA ARG A 33 11.59 15.67 6.63
C ARG A 33 11.75 14.16 6.48
N ALA A 34 12.41 13.74 5.40
CA ALA A 34 12.59 12.32 5.09
C ALA A 34 13.62 11.62 6.00
N ASP A 35 14.55 12.35 6.63
CA ASP A 35 15.86 11.79 6.96
C ASP A 35 16.24 11.66 8.46
N ASP A 36 15.31 11.71 9.42
CA ASP A 36 15.67 11.65 10.85
C ASP A 36 15.07 10.48 11.64
N CYS A 37 14.89 9.32 10.98
CA CYS A 37 14.40 8.11 11.66
C CYS A 37 15.45 7.45 12.58
N ALA A 38 16.71 7.88 12.52
CA ALA A 38 17.79 7.28 13.29
C ALA A 38 17.98 7.88 14.69
N ASN A 39 17.58 9.15 14.93
CA ASN A 39 17.84 9.85 16.20
C ASN A 39 16.64 10.69 16.72
N THR A 40 15.43 10.46 16.22
CA THR A 40 14.24 11.17 16.73
C THR A 40 13.93 10.79 18.19
N GLN A 41 13.47 11.77 18.97
CA GLN A 41 12.99 11.61 20.34
C GLN A 41 11.49 11.94 20.48
N ASP A 42 10.86 12.45 19.42
CA ASP A 42 9.45 12.81 19.42
C ASP A 42 8.56 11.68 18.89
N GLN A 43 7.43 11.47 19.55
CA GLN A 43 6.54 10.34 19.26
C GLN A 43 5.90 10.43 17.86
N ALA A 44 5.70 11.64 17.33
CA ALA A 44 5.10 11.83 16.02
C ALA A 44 6.04 11.34 14.91
N THR A 45 7.32 11.74 14.94
CA THR A 45 8.31 11.26 13.99
C THR A 45 8.61 9.77 14.17
N MET A 46 8.63 9.22 15.39
CA MET A 46 8.74 7.76 15.58
C MET A 46 7.58 6.99 14.93
N ASN A 47 6.34 7.48 15.10
CA ASN A 47 5.16 6.90 14.43
C ASN A 47 5.29 6.96 12.89
N GLU A 48 5.74 8.09 12.34
CA GLU A 48 5.95 8.26 10.90
C GLU A 48 7.01 7.27 10.38
N CYS A 49 8.13 7.14 11.08
CA CYS A 49 9.22 6.24 10.72
C CYS A 49 8.78 4.78 10.73
N ALA A 50 8.03 4.34 11.75
CA ALA A 50 7.46 2.99 11.78
C ALA A 50 6.51 2.75 10.60
N GLY A 51 5.69 3.76 10.24
CA GLY A 51 4.83 3.69 9.05
C GLY A 51 5.61 3.57 7.73
N LYS A 52 6.73 4.28 7.59
CA LYS A 52 7.64 4.16 6.44
C LYS A 52 8.25 2.75 6.36
N SER A 53 8.76 2.21 7.46
CA SER A 53 9.34 0.86 7.50
C SER A 53 8.32 -0.21 7.09
N PHE A 54 7.09 -0.14 7.63
CA PHE A 54 6.02 -1.03 7.19
C PHE A 54 5.71 -0.88 5.69
N THR A 55 5.63 0.35 5.19
CA THR A 55 5.39 0.62 3.75
C THR A 55 6.47 -0.02 2.87
N GLU A 56 7.73 0.04 3.27
CA GLU A 56 8.83 -0.61 2.52
C GLU A 56 8.75 -2.14 2.57
N ALA A 57 8.39 -2.73 3.71
CA ALA A 57 8.15 -4.17 3.81
C ALA A 57 6.98 -4.60 2.91
N ASP A 58 5.88 -3.84 2.90
CA ASP A 58 4.70 -4.14 2.09
C ASP A 58 4.99 -4.03 0.58
N LYS A 59 5.79 -3.04 0.16
CA LYS A 59 6.29 -2.95 -1.23
C LYS A 59 7.05 -4.21 -1.66
N LYS A 60 7.95 -4.71 -0.82
CA LYS A 60 8.72 -5.94 -1.09
C LYS A 60 7.81 -7.16 -1.17
N LEU A 61 6.86 -7.29 -0.24
CA LEU A 61 5.86 -8.37 -0.27
C LEU A 61 5.04 -8.35 -1.56
N ASN A 62 4.55 -7.17 -1.97
CA ASN A 62 3.77 -7.01 -3.19
C ASN A 62 4.59 -7.29 -4.47
N HIS A 63 5.89 -6.98 -4.45
CA HIS A 63 6.78 -7.36 -5.55
C HIS A 63 6.88 -8.89 -5.68
N ALA A 64 7.16 -9.60 -4.59
CA ALA A 64 7.22 -11.07 -4.57
C ALA A 64 5.87 -11.70 -4.98
N TYR A 65 4.76 -11.15 -4.47
CA TYR A 65 3.40 -11.57 -4.85
C TYR A 65 3.19 -11.51 -6.38
N ARG A 66 3.56 -10.39 -7.02
CA ARG A 66 3.45 -10.24 -8.49
C ARG A 66 4.35 -11.20 -9.25
N GLN A 67 5.54 -11.51 -8.72
CA GLN A 67 6.41 -12.52 -9.32
C GLN A 67 5.73 -13.90 -9.31
N ILE A 68 5.15 -14.30 -8.18
CA ILE A 68 4.40 -15.56 -8.07
C ILE A 68 3.20 -15.57 -9.02
N GLU A 69 2.41 -14.48 -9.07
CA GLU A 69 1.29 -14.38 -10.01
C GLU A 69 1.72 -14.50 -11.47
N GLY A 70 2.91 -14.01 -11.81
CA GLY A 70 3.51 -14.16 -13.13
C GLY A 70 3.90 -15.60 -13.45
N ARG A 71 4.45 -16.34 -12.48
CA ARG A 71 4.75 -17.78 -12.62
C ARG A 71 3.48 -18.64 -12.73
N LEU A 72 2.37 -18.18 -12.15
CA LEU A 72 1.05 -18.83 -12.22
C LEU A 72 0.16 -18.30 -13.37
N LYS A 73 0.70 -17.58 -14.34
CA LYS A 73 -0.11 -16.94 -15.41
C LYS A 73 -0.97 -17.92 -16.21
N ASP A 74 -0.49 -19.15 -16.38
CA ASP A 74 -1.16 -20.22 -17.14
C ASP A 74 -1.90 -21.21 -16.22
N ASP A 75 -1.89 -20.99 -14.90
CA ASP A 75 -2.59 -21.77 -13.88
C ASP A 75 -3.55 -20.89 -13.06
N ALA A 76 -4.72 -20.63 -13.66
CA ALA A 76 -5.75 -19.78 -13.05
C ALA A 76 -6.32 -20.37 -11.75
N ALA A 77 -6.34 -21.70 -11.59
CA ALA A 77 -6.88 -22.37 -10.41
C ALA A 77 -5.98 -22.13 -9.20
N THR A 78 -4.67 -22.38 -9.34
CA THR A 78 -3.69 -22.14 -8.27
C THR A 78 -3.54 -20.66 -7.98
N LYS A 79 -3.56 -19.79 -9.01
CA LYS A 79 -3.58 -18.33 -8.80
C LYS A 79 -4.76 -17.86 -7.96
N LYS A 80 -5.96 -18.42 -8.18
CA LYS A 80 -7.14 -18.12 -7.37
C LYS A 80 -6.95 -18.51 -5.90
N LEU A 81 -6.28 -19.64 -5.63
CA LEU A 81 -5.94 -20.06 -4.27
C LEU A 81 -4.94 -19.10 -3.61
N LEU A 82 -3.90 -18.66 -4.33
CA LEU A 82 -2.95 -17.65 -3.85
C LEU A 82 -3.65 -16.36 -3.45
N VAL A 83 -4.54 -15.83 -4.30
CA VAL A 83 -5.31 -14.61 -4.02
C VAL A 83 -6.16 -14.79 -2.76
N GLY A 84 -6.83 -15.94 -2.63
CA GLY A 84 -7.65 -16.27 -1.45
C GLY A 84 -6.82 -16.31 -0.17
N ALA A 85 -5.69 -17.03 -0.20
CA ALA A 85 -4.75 -17.14 0.91
C ALA A 85 -4.20 -15.76 1.32
N GLN A 86 -3.82 -14.93 0.35
CA GLN A 86 -3.25 -13.61 0.64
C GLN A 86 -4.28 -12.65 1.25
N ARG A 87 -5.55 -12.68 0.81
CA ARG A 87 -6.63 -11.90 1.43
C ARG A 87 -6.89 -12.33 2.87
N ALA A 88 -6.94 -13.64 3.12
CA ALA A 88 -7.10 -14.18 4.46
C ALA A 88 -5.92 -13.78 5.36
N TRP A 89 -4.69 -13.84 4.85
CA TRP A 89 -3.50 -13.40 5.56
C TRP A 89 -3.53 -11.90 5.91
N VAL A 90 -3.98 -11.03 5.00
CA VAL A 90 -4.15 -9.58 5.31
C VAL A 90 -5.14 -9.38 6.45
N ALA A 91 -6.28 -10.06 6.42
CA ALA A 91 -7.28 -10.00 7.49
C ALA A 91 -6.71 -10.50 8.83
N PHE A 92 -5.97 -11.61 8.81
CA PHE A 92 -5.25 -12.10 9.98
C PHE A 92 -4.24 -11.08 10.52
N ARG A 93 -3.37 -10.52 9.66
CA ARG A 93 -2.37 -9.52 10.05
C ARG A 93 -3.02 -8.33 10.74
N ASP A 94 -4.08 -7.79 10.16
CA ASP A 94 -4.72 -6.61 10.70
C ASP A 94 -5.44 -6.91 12.02
N ALA A 95 -6.06 -8.08 12.17
CA ALA A 95 -6.67 -8.53 13.43
C ALA A 95 -5.63 -8.81 14.52
N GLU A 96 -4.53 -9.50 14.19
CA GLU A 96 -3.43 -9.80 15.10
C GLU A 96 -2.78 -8.51 15.61
N CYS A 97 -2.50 -7.55 14.72
CA CYS A 97 -1.92 -6.28 15.14
C CYS A 97 -2.88 -5.43 15.96
N ALA A 98 -4.19 -5.46 15.69
CA ALA A 98 -5.17 -4.82 16.55
C ALA A 98 -5.18 -5.45 17.96
N PHE A 99 -5.07 -6.78 18.06
CA PHE A 99 -4.93 -7.46 19.35
C PHE A 99 -3.66 -7.04 20.10
N GLN A 100 -2.49 -7.03 19.43
CA GLN A 100 -1.22 -6.63 20.04
C GLN A 100 -1.20 -5.16 20.46
N GLY A 101 -1.88 -4.28 19.71
CA GLY A 101 -1.98 -2.86 20.03
C GLY A 101 -2.96 -2.51 21.15
N GLY A 102 -3.87 -3.43 21.48
CA GLY A 102 -4.94 -3.20 22.46
C GLY A 102 -5.99 -2.18 22.00
N PRO A 103 -6.94 -1.81 22.89
CA PRO A 103 -7.98 -0.82 22.58
C PRO A 103 -7.38 0.55 22.20
N PRO A 104 -7.71 1.12 21.02
CA PRO A 104 -7.10 2.37 20.54
C PRO A 104 -7.29 3.57 21.48
N ASP A 105 -8.40 3.61 22.20
CA ASP A 105 -8.77 4.65 23.17
C ASP A 105 -7.92 4.61 24.46
N MET A 106 -7.26 3.48 24.73
CA MET A 106 -6.40 3.28 25.91
C MET A 106 -4.90 3.27 25.58
N ALA A 107 -4.54 3.19 24.30
CA ALA A 107 -3.16 2.91 23.86
C ALA A 107 -2.24 4.14 23.73
N GLY A 108 -2.78 5.36 23.83
CA GLY A 108 -2.01 6.59 23.81
C GLY A 108 -1.26 6.87 22.50
N SER A 109 -0.27 7.76 22.55
CA SER A 109 0.41 8.28 21.35
C SER A 109 1.32 7.28 20.63
N MET A 110 1.68 6.17 21.28
CA MET A 110 2.53 5.11 20.69
C MET A 110 1.75 4.09 19.87
N TYR A 111 0.41 4.08 19.94
CA TYR A 111 -0.42 3.10 19.24
C TYR A 111 -0.08 2.96 17.74
N PRO A 112 0.10 4.04 16.95
CA PRO A 112 0.43 3.91 15.54
C PRO A 112 1.77 3.18 15.29
N MET A 113 2.79 3.48 16.09
CA MET A 113 4.10 2.80 16.02
C MET A 113 3.97 1.32 16.36
N VAL A 114 3.22 0.95 17.40
CA VAL A 114 3.01 -0.46 17.78
C VAL A 114 2.31 -1.23 16.65
N ILE A 115 1.23 -0.67 16.10
CA ILE A 115 0.50 -1.30 14.98
C ILE A 115 1.41 -1.44 13.75
N ALA A 116 2.15 -0.38 13.39
CA ALA A 116 3.03 -0.40 12.23
C ALA A 116 4.16 -1.44 12.39
N GLY A 117 4.80 -1.51 13.57
CA GLY A 117 5.85 -2.50 13.85
C GLY A 117 5.35 -3.94 13.79
N CYS A 118 4.15 -4.23 14.33
CA CYS A 118 3.53 -5.54 14.18
C CYS A 118 3.28 -5.89 12.70
N LYS A 119 2.71 -4.95 11.94
CA LYS A 119 2.41 -5.15 10.51
C LYS A 119 3.68 -5.38 9.71
N GLU A 120 4.75 -4.64 9.98
CA GLU A 120 6.06 -4.84 9.37
C GLU A 120 6.59 -6.25 9.64
N SER A 121 6.61 -6.68 10.91
CA SER A 121 7.11 -8.00 11.31
C SER A 121 6.39 -9.14 10.59
N LEU A 122 5.05 -9.14 10.63
CA LEU A 122 4.24 -10.16 9.94
C LEU A 122 4.42 -10.12 8.42
N THR A 123 4.55 -8.92 7.84
CA THR A 123 4.79 -8.74 6.41
C THR A 123 6.15 -9.30 5.99
N ASN A 124 7.19 -9.08 6.78
CA ASN A 124 8.52 -9.65 6.54
C ASN A 124 8.52 -11.19 6.66
N ASN A 125 7.74 -11.76 7.57
CA ASN A 125 7.60 -13.22 7.66
C ASN A 125 6.87 -13.78 6.42
N ARG A 126 5.79 -13.12 5.99
CA ARG A 126 5.08 -13.53 4.77
C ARG A 126 5.96 -13.42 3.52
N LEU A 127 6.82 -12.40 3.47
CA LEU A 127 7.79 -12.25 2.40
C LEU A 127 8.77 -13.44 2.37
N LYS A 128 9.21 -13.96 3.53
CA LYS A 128 10.06 -15.17 3.59
C LYS A 128 9.33 -16.40 3.05
N ASP A 129 8.04 -16.57 3.36
CA ASP A 129 7.24 -17.66 2.75
C ASP A 129 7.27 -17.57 1.23
N PHE A 130 7.05 -16.38 0.68
CA PHE A 130 7.04 -16.14 -0.76
C PHE A 130 8.42 -16.32 -1.40
N GLN A 131 9.49 -15.92 -0.73
CA GLN A 131 10.85 -16.22 -1.16
C GLN A 131 11.09 -17.72 -1.22
N GLY A 132 10.64 -18.47 -0.19
CA GLY A 132 10.68 -19.92 -0.20
C GLY A 132 9.97 -20.53 -1.41
N TYR A 133 8.79 -20.02 -1.79
CA TYR A 133 8.09 -20.47 -3.00
C TYR A 133 8.81 -20.09 -4.30
N LEU A 134 9.55 -18.99 -4.30
CA LEU A 134 10.24 -18.48 -5.49
C LEU A 134 11.61 -19.16 -5.72
N ASP A 135 12.25 -19.65 -4.67
CA ASP A 135 13.59 -20.26 -4.68
C ASP A 135 13.58 -21.79 -4.89
N CYS A 136 12.40 -22.36 -5.14
CA CYS A 136 12.21 -23.79 -5.35
C CYS A 136 12.99 -24.36 -6.54
N GLN A 137 13.54 -25.57 -6.37
CA GLN A 137 14.18 -26.33 -7.43
C GLN A 137 13.17 -27.19 -8.19
N GLU A 138 13.47 -27.50 -9.46
CA GLU A 138 12.66 -28.41 -10.26
C GLU A 138 12.60 -29.80 -9.59
N GLY A 139 11.38 -30.33 -9.41
CA GLY A 139 11.15 -31.63 -8.76
C GLY A 139 10.85 -31.57 -7.26
N ASP A 140 10.91 -30.41 -6.60
CA ASP A 140 10.42 -30.27 -5.22
C ASP A 140 8.89 -30.26 -5.17
N THR A 141 8.32 -31.39 -4.77
CA THR A 141 6.86 -31.58 -4.64
C THR A 141 6.22 -30.73 -3.54
N SER A 142 7.03 -30.08 -2.69
CA SER A 142 6.57 -29.21 -1.61
C SER A 142 6.24 -27.79 -2.10
N CYS A 143 6.62 -27.47 -3.35
CA CYS A 143 6.57 -26.11 -3.87
C CYS A 143 5.26 -25.82 -4.61
N PRO A 144 4.51 -24.77 -4.20
CA PRO A 144 3.21 -24.43 -4.80
C PRO A 144 3.33 -23.57 -6.06
N VAL A 145 4.54 -23.19 -6.49
CA VAL A 145 4.79 -22.27 -7.60
C VAL A 145 5.79 -22.92 -8.57
N PRO A 146 5.52 -22.91 -9.89
CA PRO A 146 6.48 -23.39 -10.88
C PRO A 146 7.82 -22.65 -10.80
N THR A 147 8.89 -23.28 -11.31
CA THR A 147 10.18 -22.60 -11.51
C THR A 147 10.03 -21.45 -12.52
N ALA A 148 10.92 -20.47 -12.45
CA ALA A 148 10.94 -19.42 -13.48
C ALA A 148 11.27 -20.05 -14.85
N PRO A 149 10.62 -19.60 -15.94
CA PRO A 149 10.97 -20.03 -17.29
C PRO A 149 12.38 -19.60 -17.68
#